data_AF-A0A7S2FB27-F1
#
_entry.id   AF-A0A7S2FB27-F1
#
_cell.length_a   1.000
_cell.length_b   1.000
_cell.length_c   1.000
_cell.angle_alpha   90.00
_cell.angle_beta   90.00
_cell.angle_gamma   90.00
#
_symmetry.space_group_name_H-M   'P 1'
#
loop_
_entity.id
_entity.type
_entity.pdbx_description
1 polymer ?
#
loop_
_entity_poly.entity_id
_entity_poly.type
_entity_poly.pdbx_seq_one_letter_code
_entity_poly.pdbx_strand_id
1 'polypeptide(L)'
;GLLRSPWNSNPTPYLTRCNTTYSVLQSNPPGCEWHFGQMKLTEWIDFGTQIQYRPHGKIHTMIAGVWGANWPKVLQSWDYEEYNNGEALALGGFGYQKDLWRS
;
A
#
# COMPACT_ATOMS: atom_id res chain seq x y z
N GLY A 1 10.09 14.05 9.83
CA GLY A 1 10.01 15.28 9.03
C GLY A 1 8.55 15.54 8.71
N LEU A 2 8.11 16.80 8.70
CA LEU A 2 6.73 17.28 8.50
C LEU A 2 6.02 16.79 7.22
N LEU A 3 6.67 15.98 6.39
CA LEU A 3 6.16 15.33 5.18
C LEU A 3 6.00 13.82 5.31
N ARG A 4 6.21 13.24 6.50
CA ARG A 4 5.94 11.82 6.73
C ARG A 4 4.46 11.64 6.97
N SER A 5 3.85 10.82 6.13
CA SER A 5 2.55 10.28 6.46
C SER A 5 2.61 9.56 7.81
N PRO A 6 1.60 9.68 8.68
CA PRO A 6 1.58 9.09 10.01
C PRO A 6 1.80 7.56 10.04
N TRP A 7 1.47 6.89 8.93
CA TRP A 7 1.64 5.45 8.74
C TRP A 7 3.05 5.05 8.25
N ASN A 8 3.98 5.99 8.09
CA ASN A 8 5.35 5.70 7.72
C ASN A 8 6.20 5.37 8.96
N SER A 9 6.39 4.08 9.22
CA SER A 9 7.15 3.53 10.36
C SER A 9 8.68 3.62 10.22
N ASN A 10 9.20 4.30 9.20
CA ASN A 10 10.64 4.39 8.97
C ASN A 10 11.32 5.31 10.01
N PRO A 11 12.33 4.83 10.75
CA PRO A 11 13.02 5.65 11.76
C PRO A 11 13.95 6.72 11.16
N THR A 12 14.31 6.61 9.88
CA THR A 12 15.30 7.50 9.23
C THR A 12 14.76 8.91 9.07
N PRO A 13 15.49 9.98 9.49
CA PRO A 13 15.05 11.38 9.40
C PRO A 13 14.64 11.81 7.98
N TYR A 14 15.28 11.22 6.97
CA TYR A 14 15.10 11.53 5.54
C TYR A 14 14.00 10.70 4.87
N LEU A 15 13.42 11.24 3.79
CA LEU A 15 12.57 10.49 2.86
C LEU A 15 13.37 9.35 2.25
N THR A 16 13.27 8.18 2.86
CA THR A 16 13.94 6.97 2.39
C THR A 16 12.95 6.23 1.52
N ARG A 17 13.31 6.06 0.24
CA ARG A 17 12.52 5.26 -0.69
C ARG A 17 12.74 3.80 -0.34
N CYS A 18 11.67 3.06 -0.07
CA CYS A 18 11.73 1.62 0.03
C CYS A 18 11.05 1.04 -1.20
N ASN A 19 11.73 0.17 -1.94
CA ASN A 19 11.11 -0.55 -3.05
C ASN A 19 10.23 -1.73 -2.59
N THR A 20 10.14 -1.95 -1.27
CA THR A 20 9.30 -3.01 -0.69
C THR A 20 8.31 -2.44 0.32
N THR A 21 7.13 -3.06 0.38
CA THR A 21 6.15 -2.87 1.45
C THR A 21 5.96 -4.23 2.12
N TYR A 22 6.12 -4.30 3.44
CA TYR A 22 5.98 -5.57 4.18
C TYR A 22 6.92 -6.68 3.68
N SER A 23 8.11 -6.31 3.21
CA SER A 23 9.08 -7.20 2.53
C SER A 23 8.62 -7.77 1.17
N VAL A 24 7.54 -7.24 0.59
CA VAL A 24 7.10 -7.56 -0.77
C VAL A 24 7.48 -6.42 -1.72
N LEU A 25 8.17 -6.75 -2.81
CA LEU A 25 8.50 -5.82 -3.89
C LEU A 25 7.23 -5.26 -4.53
N GLN A 26 7.14 -3.94 -4.65
CA GLN A 26 6.06 -3.25 -5.35
C GLN A 26 6.61 -2.71 -6.67
N SER A 27 6.46 -3.46 -7.76
CA SER A 27 7.11 -3.14 -9.04
C SER A 27 6.17 -2.52 -10.09
N ASN A 28 4.86 -2.52 -9.84
CA ASN A 28 3.88 -2.14 -10.85
C ASN A 28 3.20 -0.80 -10.51
N PRO A 29 3.68 0.34 -11.03
CA PRO A 29 3.06 1.64 -10.79
C PRO A 29 1.64 1.68 -11.39
N PRO A 30 0.72 2.49 -10.82
CA PRO A 30 -0.60 2.68 -11.41
C PRO A 30 -0.49 3.37 -12.77
N GLY A 31 -0.96 2.70 -13.82
CA GLY A 31 -1.00 3.25 -15.18
C GLY A 31 -2.14 4.24 -15.41
N CYS A 32 -2.12 4.91 -16.58
CA CYS A 32 -3.18 5.84 -17.00
C CYS A 32 -4.56 5.16 -17.07
N GLU A 33 -4.61 3.91 -17.52
CA GLU A 33 -5.85 3.13 -17.61
C GLU A 33 -6.53 2.94 -16.25
N TRP A 34 -5.75 2.74 -15.19
CA TRP A 34 -6.29 2.61 -13.83
C TRP A 34 -6.99 3.88 -13.37
N HIS A 35 -6.38 5.03 -13.62
CA HIS A 35 -6.96 6.34 -13.31
C HIS A 35 -8.20 6.60 -14.16
N PHE A 36 -8.13 6.32 -15.47
CA PHE A 36 -9.27 6.44 -16.37
C PHE A 36 -10.44 5.53 -15.94
N GLY A 37 -10.15 4.33 -15.45
CA GLY A 37 -11.15 3.43 -14.88
C GLY A 37 -11.86 4.03 -13.66
N GLN A 38 -11.15 4.76 -12.80
CA GLN A 38 -11.78 5.45 -11.66
C GLN A 38 -12.71 6.58 -12.12
N MET A 39 -12.32 7.32 -13.17
CA MET A 39 -13.12 8.42 -13.73
C MET A 39 -14.45 7.96 -14.36
N LYS A 40 -14.63 6.64 -14.58
CA LYS A 40 -15.88 6.07 -15.09
C LYS A 40 -16.88 5.70 -13.98
N LEU A 41 -16.48 5.77 -12.71
CA LEU A 41 -17.37 5.48 -11.59
C LEU A 41 -18.42 6.58 -11.49
N THR A 42 -19.70 6.19 -11.44
CA THR A 42 -20.83 7.12 -11.46
C THR A 42 -21.21 7.61 -10.07
N GLU A 43 -20.99 6.77 -9.05
CA GLU A 43 -21.27 7.12 -7.66
C GLU A 43 -20.06 7.83 -7.04
N TRP A 44 -20.31 8.97 -6.39
CA TRP A 44 -19.26 9.73 -5.71
C TRP A 44 -18.57 8.91 -4.63
N ILE A 45 -19.32 8.06 -3.92
CA ILE A 45 -18.75 7.19 -2.88
C ILE A 45 -17.81 6.15 -3.46
N ASP A 46 -18.15 5.57 -4.61
CA ASP A 46 -17.31 4.58 -5.28
C ASP A 46 -16.04 5.24 -5.81
N PHE A 47 -16.17 6.42 -6.44
CA PHE A 47 -15.03 7.20 -6.89
C PHE A 47 -14.10 7.56 -5.72
N GLY A 48 -14.64 8.21 -4.69
CA GLY A 48 -13.90 8.70 -3.54
C GLY A 48 -13.19 7.59 -2.77
N THR A 49 -13.82 6.41 -2.67
CA THR A 49 -13.22 5.24 -2.02
C THR A 49 -12.16 4.62 -2.93
N GLN A 50 -12.51 4.25 -4.15
CA GLN A 50 -11.59 3.47 -4.99
C GLN A 50 -10.35 4.25 -5.44
N ILE A 51 -10.47 5.56 -5.72
CA ILE A 51 -9.32 6.38 -6.10
C ILE A 51 -8.26 6.44 -4.99
N GLN A 52 -8.68 6.40 -3.72
CA GLN A 52 -7.79 6.44 -2.56
C GLN A 52 -7.00 5.14 -2.33
N TYR A 53 -7.62 3.97 -2.58
CA TYR A 53 -6.98 2.68 -2.30
C TYR A 53 -6.26 2.09 -3.51
N ARG A 54 -6.76 2.32 -4.74
CA ARG A 54 -6.18 1.72 -5.95
C ARG A 54 -5.01 2.57 -6.49
N PRO A 55 -5.23 3.64 -7.30
CA PRO A 55 -4.11 4.38 -7.86
C PRO A 55 -3.32 5.15 -6.79
N HIS A 56 -3.99 5.83 -5.87
CA HIS A 56 -3.31 6.61 -4.83
C HIS A 56 -2.59 5.71 -3.82
N GLY A 57 -3.27 4.69 -3.31
CA GLY A 57 -2.73 3.72 -2.34
C GLY A 57 -1.47 3.03 -2.84
N LYS A 58 -1.46 2.62 -4.11
CA LYS A 58 -0.32 1.93 -4.73
C LYS A 58 0.95 2.79 -4.84
N ILE A 59 0.83 4.10 -5.01
CA ILE A 59 1.99 5.00 -4.98
C ILE A 59 2.64 5.02 -3.60
N HIS A 60 1.85 4.98 -2.52
CA HIS A 60 2.40 4.96 -1.17
C HIS A 60 3.19 3.68 -0.89
N THR A 61 2.68 2.52 -1.33
CA THR A 61 3.40 1.24 -1.17
C THR A 61 4.64 1.17 -2.06
N MET A 62 4.65 1.82 -3.21
CA MET A 62 5.81 1.83 -4.11
C MET A 62 6.95 2.77 -3.66
N ILE A 63 6.63 3.95 -3.11
CA ILE A 63 7.66 4.97 -2.79
C ILE A 63 8.06 4.94 -1.32
N ALA A 64 7.09 4.93 -0.41
CA ALA A 64 7.36 5.02 1.02
C ALA A 64 7.48 3.62 1.66
N GLY A 65 6.59 2.73 1.23
CA GLY A 65 6.47 1.38 1.73
C GLY A 65 6.16 1.30 3.23
N VAL A 66 6.28 0.08 3.77
CA VAL A 66 6.22 -0.18 5.22
C VAL A 66 7.50 -0.87 5.64
N TRP A 67 8.12 -0.31 6.67
CA TRP A 67 9.39 -0.76 7.22
C TRP A 67 9.19 -1.67 8.42
N GLY A 68 10.13 -2.61 8.61
CA GLY A 68 10.21 -3.42 9.83
C GLY A 68 9.16 -4.52 9.97
N ALA A 69 8.35 -4.78 8.93
CA ALA A 69 7.36 -5.84 8.93
C ALA A 69 7.67 -6.87 7.84
N ASN A 70 7.76 -8.15 8.23
CA ASN A 70 8.08 -9.27 7.35
C ASN A 70 6.86 -10.20 7.24
N TRP A 71 5.89 -9.80 6.41
CA TRP A 71 4.71 -10.61 6.13
C TRP A 71 5.03 -11.99 5.54
N PRO A 72 6.02 -12.14 4.63
CA PRO A 72 6.41 -13.46 4.15
C PRO A 72 6.66 -14.47 5.28
N LYS A 73 7.42 -14.07 6.31
CA LYS A 73 7.71 -14.92 7.48
C LYS A 73 6.45 -15.22 8.31
N VAL A 74 5.56 -14.24 8.48
CA VAL A 74 4.30 -14.40 9.23
C VAL A 74 3.34 -15.32 8.48
N LEU A 75 3.15 -15.12 7.18
CA LEU A 75 2.27 -15.93 6.35
C LEU A 75 2.76 -17.38 6.22
N GLN A 76 4.07 -17.58 6.09
CA GLN A 76 4.68 -18.92 6.17
C GLN A 76 4.40 -19.60 7.51
N SER A 77 4.41 -18.86 8.63
CA SER A 77 4.07 -19.43 9.94
C SER A 77 2.60 -19.84 10.09
N TRP A 78 1.74 -19.37 9.17
CA TRP A 78 0.31 -19.67 9.14
C TRP A 78 -0.06 -20.67 8.03
N ASP A 79 0.93 -21.30 7.40
CA ASP A 79 0.72 -22.26 6.30
C ASP A 79 0.00 -21.65 5.08
N TYR A 80 0.17 -20.34 4.88
CA TYR A 80 -0.47 -19.61 3.78
C TYR A 80 0.45 -19.62 2.54
N GLU A 81 0.25 -20.59 1.64
CA GLU A 81 1.10 -20.81 0.46
C GLU A 81 0.90 -19.79 -0.70
N GLU A 82 -0.14 -18.95 -0.65
CA GLU A 82 -0.45 -17.94 -1.69
C GLU A 82 0.47 -16.69 -1.63
N TYR A 83 1.78 -16.92 -1.59
CA TYR A 83 2.80 -15.88 -1.71
C TYR A 83 2.67 -15.06 -3.01
N ASN A 84 2.04 -15.65 -4.04
CA ASN A 84 1.83 -15.04 -5.35
C ASN A 84 0.93 -13.79 -5.32
N ASN A 85 0.17 -13.56 -4.25
CA ASN A 85 -0.66 -12.35 -4.06
C ASN A 85 -0.02 -11.31 -3.12
N GLY A 86 1.29 -11.38 -2.87
CA GLY A 86 1.99 -10.48 -1.95
C GLY A 86 1.75 -8.99 -2.19
N GLU A 87 1.52 -8.57 -3.44
CA GLU A 87 1.22 -7.16 -3.77
C GLU A 87 -0.16 -6.74 -3.23
N ALA A 88 -1.18 -7.58 -3.39
CA ALA A 88 -2.52 -7.35 -2.88
C ALA A 88 -2.55 -7.40 -1.35
N LEU A 89 -1.82 -8.33 -0.73
CA LEU A 89 -1.66 -8.42 0.72
C LEU A 89 -0.95 -7.18 1.29
N ALA A 90 0.10 -6.72 0.62
CA ALA A 90 0.81 -5.51 1.02
C ALA A 90 -0.08 -4.26 0.92
N LEU A 91 -0.86 -4.13 -0.15
CA LEU A 91 -1.82 -3.03 -0.33
C LEU A 91 -2.96 -3.09 0.69
N GLY A 92 -3.50 -4.29 0.95
CA GLY A 92 -4.57 -4.51 1.94
C GLY A 92 -4.09 -4.24 3.37
N GLY A 93 -2.95 -4.79 3.77
CA GLY A 93 -2.34 -4.52 5.08
C GLY A 93 -1.98 -3.05 5.27
N PHE A 94 -1.54 -2.37 4.22
CA PHE A 94 -1.30 -0.93 4.24
C PHE A 94 -2.59 -0.13 4.42
N GLY A 95 -3.65 -0.50 3.70
CA GLY A 95 -4.99 0.08 3.86
C GLY A 95 -5.50 -0.07 5.28
N TYR A 96 -5.39 -1.28 5.85
CA TYR A 96 -5.81 -1.55 7.23
C TYR A 96 -5.05 -0.70 8.26
N GLN A 97 -3.71 -0.61 8.16
CA GLN A 97 -2.92 0.26 9.03
C GLN A 97 -3.35 1.74 8.93
N LYS A 98 -3.65 2.19 7.71
CA LYS A 98 -4.12 3.56 7.46
C LYS A 98 -5.49 3.81 8.10
N ASP A 99 -6.39 2.83 8.05
CA ASP A 99 -7.74 2.95 8.59
C ASP A 99 -7.73 2.88 10.12
N LEU A 100 -6.88 2.04 10.72
CA LEU A 100 -6.62 2.06 12.17
C LEU A 100 -6.07 3.40 12.68
N TRP A 101 -5.35 4.15 11.85
CA TRP A 101 -4.88 5.48 12.23
C TRP A 101 -5.97 6.55 12.10
N ARG A 102 -6.97 6.33 11.24
CA ARG A 102 -8.09 7.27 11.01
C ARG A 102 -9.24 7.10 11.98
N SER A 103 -9.33 5.96 12.66
CA SER A 103 -10.29 5.66 13.74
C SER A 103 -9.90 6.29 15.06
#